data_AF-A0A847E9R6-F1
#
_entry.id   AF-A0A847E9R6-F1
#
_cell.length_a   1.000
_cell.length_b   1.000
_cell.length_c   1.000
_cell.angle_alpha   90.00
_cell.angle_beta   90.00
_cell.angle_gamma   90.00
#
_symmetry.space_group_name_H-M   'P 1'
#
loop_
_entity.id
_entity.type
_entity.pdbx_description
1 polymer ?
#
loop_
_entity_poly.entity_id
_entity_poly.type
_entity_poly.pdbx_seq_one_letter_code
_entity_poly.pdbx_strand_id
1 'polypeptide(L)'
;MKKIIIFLISISTLVIMCSNVLGFFGFGDTSSWKEEVLLHDGSRIIVKRWQKHGGPRSFGAPIREALISEQTISFSHPKTKEKIIWKDGPTEDIHIANFDLVALHIKDNIPYLVTVTKQCIEYNKWGRPNPPYVVFKYEGKEWKHIPLSELPMEFKNVNLVVNTVGYNEELLNGSLSPIAAEKVKEFNRDLQSELDKTILRNPMAPQGKAHCPEMIYIGKARWIGLHNFRRHAKYEACLDECKLLDIDSKYCPCDRFFKKNLKGE
;
A
#
# COMPACT_ATOMS: atom_id res chain seq x y z
N MET A 1 71.94 -25.65 9.43
CA MET A 1 70.60 -25.24 9.89
C MET A 1 69.91 -24.45 8.79
N LYS A 2 69.13 -25.12 7.93
CA LYS A 2 68.35 -24.48 6.85
C LYS A 2 66.88 -24.51 7.27
N LYS A 3 66.29 -23.34 7.52
CA LYS A 3 64.86 -23.20 7.85
C LYS A 3 64.06 -23.31 6.55
N ILE A 4 63.25 -24.36 6.45
CA ILE A 4 62.25 -24.56 5.41
C ILE A 4 61.06 -23.67 5.76
N ILE A 5 60.76 -22.68 4.92
CA ILE A 5 59.55 -21.86 4.98
C ILE A 5 58.48 -22.62 4.20
N ILE A 6 57.48 -23.15 4.90
CA ILE A 6 56.30 -23.78 4.29
C ILE A 6 55.31 -22.66 3.96
N PHE A 7 55.12 -22.41 2.66
CA PHE A 7 54.07 -21.52 2.16
C PHE A 7 52.74 -22.29 2.14
N LEU A 8 51.86 -21.99 3.10
CA LEU A 8 50.47 -22.46 3.08
C LEU A 8 49.68 -21.60 2.09
N ILE A 9 49.50 -22.10 0.87
CA ILE A 9 48.56 -21.53 -0.10
C ILE A 9 47.15 -21.92 0.35
N SER A 10 46.46 -21.00 1.01
CA SER A 10 45.03 -21.11 1.31
C SER A 10 44.24 -20.94 0.02
N ILE A 11 43.80 -22.06 -0.56
CA ILE A 11 42.84 -22.07 -1.67
C ILE A 11 41.46 -21.78 -1.06
N SER A 12 41.08 -20.51 -1.02
CA SER A 12 39.72 -20.09 -0.73
C SER A 12 38.86 -20.36 -1.97
N THR A 13 38.20 -21.51 -2.01
CA THR A 13 37.14 -21.79 -2.99
C THR A 13 35.93 -20.93 -2.65
N LEU A 14 35.77 -19.83 -3.38
CA LEU A 14 34.54 -19.06 -3.43
C LEU A 14 33.45 -19.93 -4.07
N VAL A 15 32.74 -20.69 -3.23
CA VAL A 15 31.53 -21.41 -3.64
C VAL A 15 30.45 -20.35 -3.86
N ILE A 16 30.25 -19.98 -5.12
CA ILE A 16 29.06 -19.25 -5.56
C ILE A 16 27.90 -20.23 -5.47
N MET A 17 27.19 -20.22 -4.34
CA MET A 17 25.91 -20.91 -4.19
C MET A 17 24.86 -20.18 -5.05
N CYS A 18 24.73 -20.61 -6.31
CA CYS A 18 23.51 -20.40 -7.08
C CYS A 18 22.44 -21.37 -6.57
N SER A 19 21.76 -21.00 -5.49
CA SER A 19 20.63 -21.76 -4.94
C SER A 19 19.38 -21.52 -5.78
N ASN A 20 19.28 -22.15 -6.95
CA ASN A 20 17.99 -22.43 -7.58
C ASN A 20 17.53 -23.82 -7.09
N VAL A 21 17.03 -23.88 -5.86
CA VAL A 21 16.31 -25.05 -5.36
C VAL A 21 14.82 -24.77 -5.58
N LEU A 22 14.25 -25.41 -6.59
CA LEU A 22 12.81 -25.55 -6.76
C LEU A 22 12.32 -26.70 -5.88
N GLY A 23 11.27 -26.45 -5.10
CA GLY A 23 10.28 -27.48 -4.75
C GLY A 23 10.24 -27.94 -3.29
N PHE A 24 9.16 -27.54 -2.61
CA PHE A 24 8.42 -28.37 -1.66
C PHE A 24 8.95 -28.54 -0.22
N PHE A 25 9.20 -27.43 0.49
CA PHE A 25 8.92 -27.26 1.92
C PHE A 25 8.57 -25.77 2.18
N GLY A 26 7.47 -25.51 2.89
CA GLY A 26 6.81 -24.19 2.98
C GLY A 26 7.63 -23.02 3.55
N PHE A 27 8.35 -22.32 2.67
CA PHE A 27 8.88 -20.97 2.86
C PHE A 27 8.59 -20.16 1.58
N GLY A 28 7.38 -19.59 1.49
CA GLY A 28 6.91 -18.97 0.25
C GLY A 28 5.93 -17.82 0.45
N ASP A 29 6.07 -17.06 1.53
CA ASP A 29 5.22 -15.90 1.84
C ASP A 29 5.59 -14.66 1.00
N THR A 30 6.27 -14.80 -0.14
CA THR A 30 6.66 -13.66 -0.98
C THR A 30 6.42 -13.93 -2.45
N SER A 31 5.99 -12.90 -3.18
CA SER A 31 5.78 -12.94 -4.62
C SER A 31 6.47 -11.76 -5.30
N SER A 32 7.05 -11.96 -6.49
CA SER A 32 7.62 -10.89 -7.29
C SER A 32 7.38 -11.14 -8.76
N TRP A 33 7.01 -10.08 -9.47
CA TRP A 33 6.81 -10.13 -10.92
C TRP A 33 7.22 -8.79 -11.54
N LYS A 34 7.26 -8.79 -12.88
CA LYS A 34 7.33 -7.56 -13.67
C LYS A 34 6.02 -7.36 -14.39
N GLU A 35 5.59 -6.12 -14.52
CA GLU A 35 4.43 -5.72 -15.29
C GLU A 35 4.78 -4.54 -16.19
N GLU A 36 4.24 -4.54 -17.39
CA GLU A 36 4.31 -3.44 -18.32
C GLU A 36 3.18 -2.45 -18.02
N VAL A 37 3.56 -1.20 -17.79
CA VAL A 37 2.63 -0.13 -17.46
C VAL A 37 2.50 0.78 -18.67
N LEU A 38 1.30 0.82 -19.24
CA LEU A 38 0.92 1.77 -20.28
C LEU A 38 0.61 3.13 -19.62
N LEU A 39 1.42 4.14 -19.93
CA LEU A 39 1.28 5.49 -19.43
C LEU A 39 0.18 6.25 -20.19
N HIS A 40 -0.25 7.37 -19.62
CA HIS A 40 -1.28 8.24 -20.17
C HIS A 40 -0.95 8.81 -21.56
N ASP A 41 0.33 8.90 -21.92
CA ASP A 41 0.82 9.38 -23.22
C ASP A 41 1.02 8.25 -24.25
N GLY A 42 0.64 7.02 -23.90
CA GLY A 42 0.80 5.83 -24.73
C GLY A 42 2.18 5.17 -24.66
N SER A 43 3.14 5.77 -23.96
CA SER A 43 4.44 5.15 -23.72
C SER A 43 4.33 4.01 -22.70
N ARG A 44 5.34 3.13 -22.68
CA ARG A 44 5.35 1.93 -21.82
C ARG A 44 6.60 1.91 -20.96
N ILE A 45 6.45 1.48 -19.71
CA ILE A 45 7.57 1.21 -18.80
C ILE A 45 7.45 -0.17 -18.18
N ILE A 46 8.57 -0.77 -17.80
CA ILE A 46 8.57 -2.00 -17.01
C ILE A 46 8.70 -1.65 -15.54
N VAL A 47 7.76 -2.15 -14.77
CA VAL A 47 7.70 -2.05 -13.33
C VAL A 47 8.02 -3.42 -12.75
N LYS A 48 8.86 -3.46 -11.71
CA LYS A 48 9.03 -4.64 -10.85
C LYS A 48 8.24 -4.44 -9.57
N ARG A 49 7.40 -5.42 -9.25
CA ARG A 49 6.66 -5.50 -7.99
C ARG A 49 7.19 -6.64 -7.12
N TRP A 50 7.14 -6.41 -5.82
CA TRP A 50 7.46 -7.40 -4.80
C TRP A 50 6.46 -7.25 -3.66
N GLN A 51 5.99 -8.36 -3.12
CA GLN A 51 5.06 -8.43 -2.01
C GLN A 51 5.49 -9.53 -1.06
N LYS A 52 5.25 -9.30 0.24
CA LYS A 52 5.30 -10.30 1.29
C LYS A 52 3.92 -10.46 1.87
N HIS A 53 3.41 -11.67 1.83
CA HIS A 53 2.13 -12.08 2.35
C HIS A 53 2.26 -12.51 3.81
N GLY A 54 1.17 -12.36 4.57
CA GLY A 54 1.13 -12.66 6.00
C GLY A 54 0.65 -11.48 6.85
N GLY A 55 0.65 -11.67 8.16
CA GLY A 55 0.19 -10.67 9.13
C GLY A 55 -0.93 -11.20 10.03
N PRO A 56 -1.33 -10.43 11.06
CA PRO A 56 -2.39 -10.80 11.99
C PRO A 56 -3.70 -11.01 11.22
N ARG A 57 -4.28 -12.22 11.30
CA ARG A 57 -5.58 -12.50 10.68
C ARG A 57 -6.69 -11.81 11.47
N SER A 58 -7.60 -11.13 10.78
CA SER A 58 -8.89 -10.78 11.37
C SER A 58 -9.71 -12.06 11.59
N PHE A 59 -10.28 -12.24 12.77
CA PHE A 59 -11.20 -13.36 13.06
C PHE A 59 -12.33 -13.40 12.03
N GLY A 60 -12.51 -14.53 11.35
CA GLY A 60 -13.56 -14.73 10.33
C GLY A 60 -13.17 -14.39 8.89
N ALA A 61 -11.95 -13.93 8.62
CA ALA A 61 -11.49 -13.70 7.24
C ALA A 61 -11.28 -15.04 6.50
N PRO A 62 -11.70 -15.16 5.21
CA PRO A 62 -11.50 -16.36 4.41
C PRO A 62 -10.01 -16.75 4.31
N ILE A 63 -9.72 -18.05 4.37
CA ILE A 63 -8.35 -18.61 4.36
C ILE A 63 -7.57 -18.28 3.06
N ARG A 64 -8.25 -17.82 2.01
CA ARG A 64 -7.71 -17.71 0.65
C ARG A 64 -7.01 -16.39 0.28
N GLU A 65 -7.11 -15.35 1.12
CA GLU A 65 -6.47 -14.05 0.85
C GLU A 65 -5.47 -13.75 1.96
N ALA A 66 -4.23 -14.22 1.82
CA ALA A 66 -3.17 -13.78 2.70
C ALA A 66 -3.00 -12.26 2.54
N LEU A 67 -3.06 -11.53 3.65
CA LEU A 67 -2.87 -10.08 3.63
C LEU A 67 -1.46 -9.75 3.15
N ILE A 68 -1.30 -8.61 2.48
CA ILE A 68 0.03 -8.11 2.12
C ILE A 68 0.59 -7.45 3.37
N SER A 69 1.62 -8.03 3.97
CA SER A 69 2.34 -7.45 5.10
C SER A 69 3.28 -6.32 4.66
N GLU A 70 3.96 -6.49 3.52
CA GLU A 70 4.93 -5.54 2.97
C GLU A 70 4.87 -5.59 1.44
N GLN A 71 5.18 -4.46 0.79
CA GLN A 71 5.27 -4.41 -0.66
C GLN A 71 6.18 -3.30 -1.18
N THR A 72 6.60 -3.48 -2.43
CA THR A 72 7.48 -2.54 -3.11
C THR A 72 7.13 -2.51 -4.60
N ILE A 73 7.18 -1.31 -5.18
CA ILE A 73 7.17 -1.09 -6.62
C ILE A 73 8.45 -0.35 -7.00
N SER A 74 9.11 -0.78 -8.08
CA SER A 74 10.33 -0.16 -8.57
C SER A 74 10.42 -0.14 -10.08
N PHE A 75 11.00 0.91 -10.64
CA PHE A 75 11.16 1.10 -12.08
C PHE A 75 12.31 2.06 -12.36
N SER A 76 12.80 2.08 -13.60
CA SER A 76 13.74 3.09 -14.07
C SER A 76 12.97 4.24 -14.71
N HIS A 77 13.25 5.47 -14.29
CA HIS A 77 12.66 6.65 -14.91
C HIS A 77 12.96 6.67 -16.41
N PRO A 78 11.98 6.87 -17.30
CA PRO A 78 12.16 6.71 -18.74
C PRO A 78 13.22 7.67 -19.33
N LYS A 79 13.28 8.90 -18.82
CA LYS A 79 14.27 9.93 -19.23
C LYS A 79 15.61 9.82 -18.51
N THR A 80 15.64 9.97 -17.18
CA THR A 80 16.89 10.02 -16.39
C THR A 80 17.54 8.66 -16.14
N LYS A 81 16.81 7.55 -16.38
CA LYS A 81 17.21 6.16 -16.08
C LYS A 81 17.45 5.88 -14.59
N GLU A 82 17.23 6.86 -13.72
CA GLU A 82 17.30 6.71 -12.27
C GLU A 82 16.31 5.65 -11.79
N LYS A 83 16.76 4.81 -10.87
CA LYS A 83 15.90 3.80 -10.25
C LYS A 83 15.04 4.45 -9.17
N ILE A 84 13.73 4.38 -9.34
CA ILE A 84 12.74 4.88 -8.38
C ILE A 84 12.14 3.68 -7.66
N ILE A 85 11.95 3.82 -6.34
CA ILE A 85 11.42 2.78 -5.47
C ILE A 85 10.37 3.42 -4.56
N TRP A 86 9.20 2.81 -4.48
CA TRP A 86 8.20 3.10 -3.45
C TRP A 86 7.98 1.85 -2.60
N LYS A 87 7.79 2.04 -1.29
CA LYS A 87 7.62 0.98 -0.31
C LYS A 87 6.40 1.24 0.55
N ASP A 88 5.74 0.16 0.95
CA ASP A 88 4.65 0.16 1.92
C ASP A 88 4.76 -1.11 2.77
N GLY A 89 4.35 -1.01 4.02
CA GLY A 89 4.53 -2.05 5.01
C GLY A 89 3.98 -1.65 6.37
N PRO A 90 4.29 -2.43 7.42
CA PRO A 90 3.69 -2.23 8.73
C PRO A 90 4.18 -0.94 9.38
N THR A 91 3.26 -0.24 10.02
CA THR A 91 3.50 0.86 10.96
C THR A 91 3.09 0.43 12.36
N GLU A 92 3.41 1.25 13.37
CA GLU A 92 3.07 0.95 14.78
C GLU A 92 1.57 0.71 14.98
N ASP A 93 0.75 1.47 14.27
CA ASP A 93 -0.72 1.49 14.35
C ASP A 93 -1.42 0.62 13.29
N ILE A 94 -0.68 0.12 12.30
CA ILE A 94 -1.18 -0.73 11.20
C ILE A 94 -0.16 -1.82 10.90
N HIS A 95 -0.43 -3.07 11.25
CA HIS A 95 0.57 -4.15 11.22
C HIS A 95 0.73 -4.85 9.86
N ILE A 96 0.24 -4.24 8.79
CA ILE A 96 0.27 -4.74 7.41
C ILE A 96 0.53 -3.59 6.44
N ALA A 97 0.65 -3.89 5.15
CA ALA A 97 0.73 -2.89 4.10
C ALA A 97 -0.59 -2.09 4.04
N ASN A 98 -0.48 -0.78 3.86
CA ASN A 98 -1.60 0.15 4.00
C ASN A 98 -2.50 0.18 2.74
N PHE A 99 -1.97 -0.26 1.60
CA PHE A 99 -2.53 0.08 0.31
C PHE A 99 -2.65 -1.09 -0.66
N ASP A 100 -3.60 -1.00 -1.57
CA ASP A 100 -3.54 -1.67 -2.87
C ASP A 100 -3.12 -0.63 -3.93
N LEU A 101 -2.25 -1.01 -4.86
CA LEU A 101 -1.69 -0.10 -5.86
C LEU A 101 -2.50 -0.19 -7.16
N VAL A 102 -3.00 0.94 -7.65
CA VAL A 102 -3.93 0.95 -8.78
C VAL A 102 -3.34 1.58 -10.05
N ALA A 103 -2.55 2.65 -9.93
CA ALA A 103 -1.97 3.28 -11.11
C ALA A 103 -0.60 3.90 -10.85
N LEU A 104 0.25 3.85 -11.87
CA LEU A 104 1.51 4.58 -11.96
C LEU A 104 1.52 5.38 -13.26
N HIS A 105 1.69 6.69 -13.14
CA HIS A 105 1.84 7.59 -14.28
C HIS A 105 3.08 8.46 -14.11
N ILE A 106 3.56 9.02 -15.22
CA ILE A 106 4.68 9.98 -15.22
C ILE A 106 4.27 11.14 -16.09
N LYS A 107 4.17 12.35 -15.53
CA LYS A 107 3.89 13.58 -16.28
C LYS A 107 5.00 14.58 -15.99
N ASP A 108 5.50 15.26 -17.02
CA ASP A 108 6.57 16.27 -16.90
C ASP A 108 7.81 15.76 -16.16
N ASN A 109 8.18 14.48 -16.35
CA ASN A 109 9.24 13.76 -15.64
C ASN A 109 8.99 13.55 -14.13
N ILE A 110 7.75 13.67 -13.69
CA ILE A 110 7.35 13.46 -12.31
C ILE A 110 6.47 12.22 -12.25
N PRO A 111 6.92 11.14 -11.56
CA PRO A 111 6.08 10.00 -11.26
C PRO A 111 4.97 10.31 -10.26
N TYR A 112 3.81 9.69 -10.47
CA TYR A 112 2.65 9.72 -9.60
C TYR A 112 2.16 8.29 -9.38
N LEU A 113 2.00 7.91 -8.11
CA LEU A 113 1.44 6.63 -7.71
C LEU A 113 0.07 6.86 -7.08
N VAL A 114 -0.95 6.18 -7.62
CA VAL A 114 -2.30 6.18 -7.07
C VAL A 114 -2.52 4.86 -6.36
N THR A 115 -2.97 4.94 -5.11
CA THR A 115 -3.26 3.77 -4.28
C THR A 115 -4.64 3.88 -3.66
N VAL A 116 -5.18 2.76 -3.18
CA VAL A 116 -6.44 2.67 -2.44
C VAL A 116 -6.17 2.05 -1.08
N THR A 117 -6.77 2.56 -0.01
CA THR A 117 -6.57 1.95 1.32
C THR A 117 -7.17 0.55 1.40
N LYS A 118 -6.51 -0.40 2.06
CA LYS A 118 -6.95 -1.81 1.99
C LYS A 118 -8.15 -2.12 2.89
N GLN A 119 -8.11 -1.68 4.16
CA GLN A 119 -9.16 -1.96 5.13
C GLN A 119 -9.63 -0.68 5.85
N CYS A 120 -10.53 -0.85 6.82
CA CYS A 120 -11.13 0.27 7.54
C CYS A 120 -10.13 1.02 8.42
N ILE A 121 -9.10 0.36 8.95
CA ILE A 121 -8.11 1.02 9.82
C ILE A 121 -7.25 1.96 8.98
N GLU A 122 -6.71 1.49 7.86
CA GLU A 122 -5.96 2.27 6.88
C GLU A 122 -6.83 3.43 6.37
N TYR A 123 -8.09 3.14 6.05
CA TYR A 123 -9.02 4.18 5.62
C TYR A 123 -9.19 5.31 6.66
N ASN A 124 -9.31 4.96 7.95
CA ASN A 124 -9.38 5.94 9.03
C ASN A 124 -8.07 6.70 9.22
N LYS A 125 -6.93 6.01 9.20
CA LYS A 125 -5.59 6.60 9.32
C LYS A 125 -5.33 7.67 8.27
N TRP A 126 -5.66 7.35 7.03
CA TRP A 126 -5.39 8.23 5.89
C TRP A 126 -6.48 9.29 5.66
N GLY A 127 -7.30 9.57 6.68
CA GLY A 127 -8.23 10.71 6.67
C GLY A 127 -9.55 10.45 5.93
N ARG A 128 -9.90 9.19 5.67
CA ARG A 128 -11.14 8.75 5.03
C ARG A 128 -11.43 9.46 3.70
N PRO A 129 -10.49 9.47 2.72
CA PRO A 129 -10.68 10.18 1.45
C PRO A 129 -11.90 9.65 0.68
N ASN A 130 -12.52 10.50 -0.14
CA ASN A 130 -13.61 10.10 -1.03
C ASN A 130 -13.49 10.76 -2.41
N PRO A 131 -13.15 10.02 -3.49
CA PRO A 131 -12.88 8.58 -3.54
C PRO A 131 -11.72 8.14 -2.65
N PRO A 132 -11.62 6.85 -2.24
CA PRO A 132 -10.71 6.41 -1.20
C PRO A 132 -9.26 6.21 -1.68
N TYR A 133 -8.79 7.14 -2.51
CA TYR A 133 -7.43 7.18 -3.02
C TYR A 133 -6.49 7.88 -2.03
N VAL A 134 -5.27 7.36 -1.94
CA VAL A 134 -4.12 8.05 -1.36
C VAL A 134 -3.10 8.19 -2.47
N VAL A 135 -2.70 9.42 -2.77
CA VAL A 135 -1.92 9.74 -3.96
C VAL A 135 -0.52 10.19 -3.54
N PHE A 136 0.49 9.64 -4.21
CA PHE A 136 1.88 10.00 -3.99
C PHE A 136 2.49 10.61 -5.26
N LYS A 137 3.25 11.70 -5.09
CA LYS A 137 4.05 12.35 -6.12
C LYS A 137 5.53 12.16 -5.78
N TYR A 138 6.35 11.78 -6.76
CA TYR A 138 7.78 11.63 -6.56
C TYR A 138 8.52 12.92 -6.92
N GLU A 139 9.05 13.62 -5.92
CA GLU A 139 9.71 14.91 -6.08
C GLU A 139 10.85 15.07 -5.06
N GLY A 140 11.98 15.62 -5.49
CA GLY A 140 13.13 15.76 -4.61
C GLY A 140 13.72 14.43 -4.14
N LYS A 141 13.60 13.38 -4.97
CA LYS A 141 14.00 11.98 -4.68
C LYS A 141 13.18 11.26 -3.61
N GLU A 142 12.04 11.82 -3.22
CA GLU A 142 11.15 11.25 -2.21
C GLU A 142 9.71 11.18 -2.71
N TRP A 143 8.94 10.23 -2.17
CA TRP A 143 7.50 10.15 -2.39
C TRP A 143 6.77 11.00 -1.37
N LYS A 144 5.98 11.96 -1.84
CA LYS A 144 5.18 12.87 -1.02
C LYS A 144 3.71 12.58 -1.23
N HIS A 145 2.96 12.47 -0.15
CA HIS A 145 1.50 12.40 -0.22
C HIS A 145 0.94 13.75 -0.72
N ILE A 146 0.04 13.71 -1.69
CA ILE A 146 -0.63 14.88 -2.28
C ILE A 146 -2.15 14.67 -2.28
N PRO A 147 -2.96 15.74 -2.23
CA PRO A 147 -4.41 15.62 -2.37
C PRO A 147 -4.78 15.17 -3.79
N LEU A 148 -5.93 14.48 -3.92
CA LEU A 148 -6.45 14.00 -5.22
C LEU A 148 -6.66 15.14 -6.23
N SER A 149 -6.94 16.36 -5.76
CA SER A 149 -7.09 17.55 -6.59
C SER A 149 -5.81 17.97 -7.33
N GLU A 150 -4.63 17.55 -6.84
CA GLU A 150 -3.34 17.81 -7.49
C GLU A 150 -2.93 16.72 -8.49
N LEU A 151 -3.65 15.59 -8.53
CA LEU A 151 -3.36 14.52 -9.50
C LEU A 151 -3.76 14.98 -10.92
N PRO A 152 -2.85 14.95 -11.91
CA PRO A 152 -3.12 15.42 -13.27
C PRO A 152 -4.41 14.85 -13.89
N MET A 153 -5.19 15.69 -14.57
CA MET A 153 -6.53 15.34 -15.10
C MET A 153 -6.50 14.36 -16.28
N GLU A 154 -5.37 14.28 -16.99
CA GLU A 154 -5.15 13.26 -18.02
C GLU A 154 -5.04 11.83 -17.47
N PHE A 155 -4.77 11.66 -16.17
CA PHE A 155 -4.67 10.34 -15.55
C PHE A 155 -6.06 9.81 -15.25
N LYS A 156 -6.52 8.88 -16.11
CA LYS A 156 -7.87 8.30 -16.06
C LYS A 156 -7.88 6.79 -15.86
N ASN A 157 -6.77 6.11 -16.12
CA ASN A 157 -6.73 4.66 -16.24
C ASN A 157 -6.07 4.02 -15.02
N VAL A 158 -6.63 2.89 -14.58
CA VAL A 158 -5.92 1.93 -13.73
C VAL A 158 -5.00 1.12 -14.64
N ASN A 159 -3.71 1.11 -14.36
CA ASN A 159 -2.69 0.54 -15.25
C ASN A 159 -1.66 -0.33 -14.52
N LEU A 160 -1.95 -0.70 -13.28
CA LEU A 160 -1.22 -1.71 -12.52
C LEU A 160 -2.14 -2.90 -12.23
N VAL A 161 -1.56 -4.08 -12.05
CA VAL A 161 -2.28 -5.25 -11.55
C VAL A 161 -2.75 -4.96 -10.13
N VAL A 162 -4.07 -4.91 -9.89
CA VAL A 162 -4.62 -4.55 -8.57
C VAL A 162 -4.58 -5.73 -7.61
N ASN A 163 -4.95 -6.92 -8.09
CA ASN A 163 -4.79 -8.16 -7.35
C ASN A 163 -4.28 -9.28 -8.26
N THR A 164 -3.71 -10.31 -7.64
CA THR A 164 -3.16 -11.48 -8.35
C THR A 164 -3.95 -12.75 -8.07
N VAL A 165 -5.12 -12.61 -7.44
CA VAL A 165 -5.93 -13.73 -6.99
C VAL A 165 -6.36 -14.54 -8.22
N GLY A 166 -6.02 -15.84 -8.23
CA GLY A 166 -6.29 -16.74 -9.35
C GLY A 166 -5.15 -16.89 -10.37
N TYR A 167 -4.12 -16.04 -10.31
CA TYR A 167 -2.98 -16.08 -11.24
C TYR A 167 -1.63 -16.38 -10.54
N ASN A 168 -1.68 -16.79 -9.27
CA ASN A 168 -0.48 -16.98 -8.46
C ASN A 168 0.50 -18.00 -9.06
N GLU A 169 0.03 -19.11 -9.62
CA GLU A 169 0.93 -20.11 -10.22
C GLU A 169 1.68 -19.56 -11.45
N GLU A 170 0.98 -18.85 -12.33
CA GLU A 170 1.54 -18.24 -13.54
C GLU A 170 2.51 -17.09 -13.23
N LEU A 171 2.28 -16.37 -12.14
CA LEU A 171 3.20 -15.35 -11.64
C LEU A 171 4.43 -15.97 -10.99
N LEU A 172 4.25 -17.02 -10.19
CA LEU A 172 5.34 -17.70 -9.47
C LEU A 172 6.25 -18.48 -10.42
N ASN A 173 5.71 -19.10 -11.47
CA ASN A 173 6.52 -19.79 -12.48
C ASN A 173 7.13 -18.83 -13.53
N GLY A 174 6.79 -17.53 -13.46
CA GLY A 174 7.31 -16.49 -14.32
C GLY A 174 6.78 -16.49 -15.77
N SER A 175 5.84 -17.38 -16.10
CA SER A 175 5.30 -17.53 -17.46
C SER A 175 4.65 -16.25 -18.00
N LEU A 176 4.13 -15.40 -17.10
CA LEU A 176 3.53 -14.13 -17.44
C LEU A 176 4.45 -12.92 -17.27
N SER A 177 5.74 -13.07 -16.97
CA SER A 177 6.62 -11.93 -16.66
C SER A 177 7.51 -11.52 -17.85
N PRO A 178 7.46 -10.26 -18.32
CA PRO A 178 6.62 -9.16 -17.82
C PRO A 178 5.17 -9.30 -18.27
N ILE A 179 4.23 -8.97 -17.37
CA ILE A 179 2.79 -8.99 -17.68
C ILE A 179 2.54 -7.85 -18.66
N ALA A 180 2.14 -8.17 -19.89
CA ALA A 180 1.82 -7.16 -20.91
C ALA A 180 0.70 -6.23 -20.44
N ALA A 181 0.72 -4.95 -20.85
CA ALA A 181 -0.27 -3.97 -20.41
C ALA A 181 -1.72 -4.37 -20.76
N GLU A 182 -1.91 -5.07 -21.88
CA GLU A 182 -3.18 -5.63 -22.31
C GLU A 182 -3.69 -6.68 -21.33
N LYS A 183 -2.79 -7.52 -20.80
CA LYS A 183 -3.11 -8.55 -19.81
C LYS A 183 -3.38 -7.93 -18.44
N VAL A 184 -2.69 -6.85 -18.07
CA VAL A 184 -3.02 -6.05 -16.87
C VAL A 184 -4.46 -5.55 -16.93
N LYS A 185 -4.88 -5.01 -18.09
CA LYS A 185 -6.26 -4.56 -18.30
C LYS A 185 -7.26 -5.71 -18.20
N GLU A 186 -6.92 -6.89 -18.72
CA GLU A 186 -7.75 -8.10 -18.59
C GLU A 186 -7.91 -8.51 -17.13
N PHE A 187 -6.83 -8.56 -16.34
CA PHE A 187 -6.88 -8.88 -14.91
C PHE A 187 -7.78 -7.94 -14.13
N ASN A 188 -7.72 -6.64 -14.44
CA ASN A 188 -8.52 -5.66 -13.73
C ASN A 188 -9.97 -5.58 -14.21
N ARG A 189 -10.30 -6.11 -15.40
CA ARG A 189 -11.64 -6.02 -16.00
C ARG A 189 -12.70 -6.71 -15.14
N ASP A 190 -12.33 -7.85 -14.56
CA ASP A 190 -13.25 -8.72 -13.84
C ASP A 190 -13.40 -8.29 -12.36
N LEU A 191 -12.71 -7.22 -11.95
CA LEU A 191 -12.85 -6.62 -10.63
C LEU A 191 -14.19 -5.87 -10.53
N GLN A 192 -14.89 -6.08 -9.41
CA GLN A 192 -16.24 -5.54 -9.23
C GLN A 192 -16.26 -4.03 -9.00
N SER A 193 -15.19 -3.45 -8.45
CA SER A 193 -15.13 -2.04 -8.06
C SER A 193 -14.78 -1.15 -9.24
N GLU A 194 -15.52 -0.04 -9.41
CA GLU A 194 -15.18 1.00 -10.40
C GLU A 194 -13.81 1.66 -10.11
N LEU A 195 -13.36 1.64 -8.84
CA LEU A 195 -12.04 2.12 -8.43
C LEU A 195 -10.89 1.35 -9.08
N ASP A 196 -11.14 0.11 -9.47
CA ASP A 196 -10.14 -0.79 -10.05
C ASP A 196 -10.13 -0.73 -11.59
N LYS A 197 -11.06 0.03 -12.19
CA LYS A 197 -11.19 0.17 -13.64
C LYS A 197 -10.77 1.56 -14.12
N THR A 198 -11.11 2.59 -13.36
CA THR A 198 -10.82 3.99 -13.71
C THR A 198 -10.52 4.84 -12.48
N ILE A 199 -9.75 5.91 -12.67
CA ILE A 199 -9.45 6.87 -11.62
C ILE A 199 -10.63 7.82 -11.46
N LEU A 200 -11.40 7.63 -10.40
CA LEU A 200 -12.54 8.48 -10.07
C LEU A 200 -12.07 9.82 -9.48
N ARG A 201 -12.82 10.89 -9.78
CA ARG A 201 -12.55 12.26 -9.28
C ARG A 201 -13.68 12.81 -8.43
N ASN A 202 -14.90 12.41 -8.74
CA ASN A 202 -16.07 12.82 -7.99
C ASN A 202 -16.22 11.94 -6.75
N PRO A 203 -16.72 12.50 -5.62
CA PRO A 203 -17.07 11.73 -4.46
C PRO A 203 -17.97 10.55 -4.84
N MET A 204 -17.62 9.36 -4.38
CA MET A 204 -18.46 8.20 -4.54
C MET A 204 -19.63 8.28 -3.55
N ALA A 205 -20.79 7.81 -3.98
CA ALA A 205 -21.85 7.46 -3.05
C ALA A 205 -21.29 6.52 -1.98
N PRO A 206 -21.84 6.54 -0.75
CA PRO A 206 -21.38 5.69 0.33
C PRO A 206 -21.57 4.21 -0.03
N GLN A 207 -20.60 3.61 -0.72
CA GLN A 207 -20.54 2.20 -1.08
C GLN A 207 -19.20 1.61 -0.62
N GLY A 208 -19.18 0.32 -0.27
CA GLY A 208 -18.00 -0.39 0.21
C GLY A 208 -17.49 0.13 1.56
N LYS A 209 -16.52 1.06 1.52
CA LYS A 209 -15.90 1.66 2.72
C LYS A 209 -16.82 2.58 3.52
N ALA A 210 -18.00 2.91 3.00
CA ALA A 210 -19.02 3.59 3.77
C ALA A 210 -19.48 2.83 5.01
N HIS A 211 -19.35 1.50 5.01
CA HIS A 211 -19.61 0.66 6.18
C HIS A 211 -18.46 0.67 7.19
N CYS A 212 -17.29 1.21 6.84
CA CYS A 212 -16.19 1.33 7.80
C CYS A 212 -16.59 2.31 8.90
N PRO A 213 -16.67 1.86 10.17
CA PRO A 213 -16.95 2.76 11.26
C PRO A 213 -15.88 3.84 11.31
N GLU A 214 -16.27 5.05 11.72
CA GLU A 214 -15.30 6.09 11.98
C GLU A 214 -14.56 5.76 13.28
N MET A 215 -13.24 5.73 13.20
CA MET A 215 -12.37 5.32 14.27
C MET A 215 -11.27 6.36 14.51
N ILE A 216 -10.72 6.36 15.71
CA ILE A 216 -9.54 7.15 16.07
C ILE A 216 -8.44 6.25 16.62
N TYR A 217 -7.20 6.64 16.36
CA TYR A 217 -6.03 6.06 16.99
C TYR A 217 -5.91 6.59 18.41
N ILE A 218 -5.74 5.70 19.39
CA ILE A 218 -5.62 6.07 20.81
C ILE A 218 -4.24 5.74 21.41
N GLY A 219 -3.26 5.44 20.55
CA GLY A 219 -1.95 4.94 20.98
C GLY A 219 -1.93 3.44 21.22
N LYS A 220 -0.74 2.91 21.52
CA LYS A 220 -0.52 1.47 21.85
C LYS A 220 -1.09 0.53 20.77
N ALA A 221 -0.97 0.89 19.48
CA ALA A 221 -1.51 0.14 18.35
C ALA A 221 -3.05 -0.10 18.37
N ARG A 222 -3.82 0.77 19.05
CA ARG A 222 -5.28 0.59 19.20
C ARG A 222 -6.09 1.64 18.46
N TRP A 223 -7.17 1.16 17.83
CA TRP A 223 -8.20 1.96 17.19
C TRP A 223 -9.54 1.70 17.85
N ILE A 224 -10.31 2.75 18.12
CA ILE A 224 -11.66 2.62 18.69
C ILE A 224 -12.69 3.39 17.86
N GLY A 225 -13.91 2.86 17.83
CA GLY A 225 -15.03 3.51 17.16
C GLY A 225 -15.44 4.80 17.89
N LEU A 226 -15.84 5.81 17.11
CA LEU A 226 -16.18 7.13 17.63
C LEU A 226 -17.60 7.25 18.21
N HIS A 227 -18.39 6.17 18.21
CA HIS A 227 -19.80 6.26 18.58
C HIS A 227 -19.99 6.76 20.02
N ASN A 228 -19.17 6.35 20.98
CA ASN A 228 -19.35 6.69 22.40
C ASN A 228 -19.16 8.18 22.63
N PHE A 229 -18.11 8.76 22.03
CA PHE A 229 -17.79 10.18 22.15
C PHE A 229 -18.84 11.11 21.55
N ARG A 230 -19.54 10.66 20.49
CA ARG A 230 -20.61 11.43 19.82
C ARG A 230 -21.93 11.44 20.56
N ARG A 231 -22.18 10.46 21.43
CA ARG A 231 -23.44 10.36 22.18
C ARG A 231 -23.52 11.37 23.32
N HIS A 232 -22.37 11.90 23.75
CA HIS A 232 -22.30 12.89 24.80
C HIS A 232 -22.74 14.26 24.27
N ALA A 233 -23.65 14.93 24.99
CA ALA A 233 -24.12 16.26 24.62
C ALA A 233 -23.16 17.40 25.06
N LYS A 234 -22.18 17.10 25.92
CA LYS A 234 -21.29 18.07 26.55
C LYS A 234 -19.82 17.66 26.40
N TYR A 235 -18.95 18.66 26.30
CA TYR A 235 -17.51 18.48 26.13
C TYR A 235 -16.88 17.75 27.32
N GLU A 236 -17.29 18.08 28.55
CA GLU A 236 -16.77 17.48 29.78
C GLU A 236 -17.10 15.99 29.86
N ALA A 237 -18.33 15.61 29.48
CA ALA A 237 -18.73 14.20 29.43
C ALA A 237 -17.92 13.40 28.39
N CYS A 238 -17.57 14.03 27.27
CA CYS A 238 -16.65 13.43 26.30
C CYS A 238 -15.24 13.25 26.88
N LEU A 239 -14.71 14.24 27.62
CA LEU A 239 -13.40 14.13 28.28
C LEU A 239 -13.38 13.02 29.35
N ASP A 240 -14.47 12.86 30.09
CA ASP A 240 -14.59 11.79 31.08
C ASP A 240 -14.61 10.41 30.40
N GLU A 241 -15.24 10.26 29.24
CA GLU A 241 -15.12 9.05 28.41
C GLU A 241 -13.65 8.76 28.02
N CYS A 242 -12.89 9.79 27.63
CA CYS A 242 -11.46 9.61 27.33
C CYS A 242 -10.67 9.11 28.53
N LYS A 243 -10.94 9.63 29.74
CA LYS A 243 -10.30 9.16 30.97
C LYS A 243 -10.70 7.72 31.31
N LEU A 244 -11.99 7.39 31.18
CA LEU A 244 -12.52 6.05 31.44
C LEU A 244 -11.86 5.00 30.54
N LEU A 245 -11.55 5.37 29.29
CA LEU A 245 -10.92 4.49 28.30
C LEU A 245 -9.38 4.55 28.31
N ASP A 246 -8.76 5.26 29.26
CA ASP A 246 -7.30 5.47 29.36
C ASP A 246 -6.69 6.02 28.04
N ILE A 247 -7.38 6.99 27.43
CA ILE A 247 -6.95 7.63 26.18
C ILE A 247 -6.08 8.83 26.53
N ASP A 248 -4.86 8.86 25.99
CA ASP A 248 -3.99 10.03 26.10
C ASP A 248 -4.72 11.27 25.56
N SER A 249 -4.66 12.36 26.32
CA SER A 249 -5.22 13.66 25.96
C SER A 249 -4.95 14.08 24.51
N LYS A 250 -3.77 13.77 23.94
CA LYS A 250 -3.40 14.11 22.56
C LYS A 250 -4.22 13.37 21.49
N TYR A 251 -4.83 12.24 21.86
CA TYR A 251 -5.66 11.40 20.99
C TYR A 251 -7.16 11.51 21.30
N CYS A 252 -7.53 12.22 22.37
CA CYS A 252 -8.92 12.39 22.75
C CYS A 252 -9.68 13.23 21.71
N PRO A 253 -10.79 12.73 21.13
CA PRO A 253 -11.44 13.37 19.98
C PRO A 253 -12.38 14.52 20.36
N CYS A 254 -12.52 14.85 21.64
CA CYS A 254 -13.53 15.80 22.11
C CYS A 254 -13.34 17.18 21.51
N ASP A 255 -12.09 17.63 21.35
CA ASP A 255 -11.78 18.88 20.67
C ASP A 255 -12.34 18.91 19.25
N ARG A 256 -12.19 17.81 18.50
CA ARG A 256 -12.70 17.69 17.13
C ARG A 256 -14.22 17.79 17.06
N PHE A 257 -14.93 17.31 18.07
CA PHE A 257 -16.40 17.31 18.10
C PHE A 257 -17.01 18.61 18.63
N PHE A 258 -16.36 19.25 19.61
CA PHE A 258 -16.95 20.38 20.33
C PHE A 258 -16.30 21.73 20.02
N LYS A 259 -15.00 21.79 19.62
CA LYS A 259 -14.37 23.07 19.26
C LYS A 259 -14.85 23.64 17.91
N LYS A 260 -15.55 22.85 17.08
CA LYS A 260 -16.26 23.39 15.90
C LYS A 260 -17.49 24.23 16.27
N ASN A 261 -18.02 24.12 17.48
CA ASN A 261 -19.17 24.93 17.94
C ASN A 261 -18.76 26.27 18.59
N LEU A 262 -17.46 26.62 18.59
CA LEU A 262 -16.95 27.88 19.15
C LEU A 262 -16.60 28.92 18.07
N LYS A 263 -16.69 28.56 16.79
CA LYS A 263 -16.75 29.52 15.69
C LYS A 263 -18.19 29.56 15.20
N GLY A 264 -19.00 30.40 15.84
CA GLY A 264 -20.34 30.71 15.36
C GLY A 264 -20.26 31.34 13.97
N GLU A 265 -20.87 30.68 13.01
CA GLU A 265 -21.68 31.30 11.95
C GLU A 265 -23.13 30.93 12.22
#